data_AF-A0A972VP57-F1
#
_entry.id   AF-A0A972VP57-F1
#
_cell.length_a   1.000
_cell.length_b   1.000
_cell.length_c   1.000
_cell.angle_alpha   90.00
_cell.angle_beta   90.00
_cell.angle_gamma   90.00
#
_symmetry.space_group_name_H-M   'P 1'
#
loop_
_entity.id
_entity.type
_entity.pdbx_description
1 polymer ?
#
loop_
_entity_poly.entity_id
_entity_poly.type
_entity_poly.pdbx_seq_one_letter_code
_entity_poly.pdbx_strand_id
1 'polypeptide(L)'
;MTEEKKTTKKPVAKATKKVTEKAVKKPVAKATKKVAEKAVEKNVNYVPNYKKLYLETIVPNLMKRFGYSSIAQVPKIIKFNLNYGFGDAKTNSKGFETALQELNLISGQKAIVTKSKKDISNFKIRKGVPVGCTVTIRGKRMYEFFERLNSIALPRTRDFNGLSFKSFDKRGNYNFGIKEQIVFTEIDYDKIDAIRGMNISIATTAKTDDEAYWLLKEFGFPLREKPIKKVEEAEAA
;
A
#
# COMPACT_ATOMS: atom_id res chain seq x y z
N MET A 1 70.78 -39.32 29.78
CA MET A 1 71.40 -38.92 31.06
C MET A 1 70.48 -37.88 31.67
N THR A 2 69.55 -38.32 32.51
CA THR A 2 69.44 -38.07 33.99
C THR A 2 68.47 -36.92 34.26
N GLU A 3 67.21 -37.20 34.65
CA GLU A 3 66.68 -37.25 36.05
C GLU A 3 66.44 -35.85 36.64
N GLU A 4 65.42 -35.49 37.46
CA GLU A 4 64.15 -36.04 37.95
C GLU A 4 63.52 -34.95 38.87
N LYS A 5 62.17 -34.86 38.97
CA LYS A 5 61.32 -34.56 40.17
C LYS A 5 59.93 -34.00 39.75
N LYS A 6 58.82 -34.76 39.83
CA LYS A 6 57.89 -35.00 40.97
C LYS A 6 57.28 -33.68 41.51
N THR A 7 55.96 -33.46 41.61
CA THR A 7 54.93 -34.18 42.42
C THR A 7 53.52 -33.62 42.06
N THR A 8 52.55 -34.41 41.57
CA THR A 8 51.42 -35.12 42.24
C THR A 8 50.04 -34.41 42.28
N LYS A 9 49.01 -35.19 41.91
CA LYS A 9 47.56 -34.92 41.85
C LYS A 9 46.82 -35.33 43.14
N LYS A 10 45.61 -34.75 43.31
CA LYS A 10 44.32 -35.31 43.87
C LYS A 10 44.17 -35.42 45.41
N PRO A 11 42.96 -35.72 46.00
CA PRO A 11 41.53 -35.36 45.72
C PRO A 11 40.67 -35.10 47.03
N VAL A 12 39.30 -35.13 46.91
CA VAL A 12 38.24 -35.46 47.94
C VAL A 12 37.68 -34.28 48.79
N ALA A 13 36.47 -34.24 49.37
CA ALA A 13 35.05 -34.48 48.99
C ALA A 13 34.15 -34.07 50.22
N LYS A 14 32.85 -33.83 49.97
CA LYS A 14 31.66 -34.04 50.86
C LYS A 14 31.25 -33.06 52.00
N ALA A 15 29.96 -32.67 51.91
CA ALA A 15 28.91 -32.66 52.96
C ALA A 15 28.88 -31.48 53.96
N THR A 16 27.78 -30.90 54.47
CA THR A 16 26.30 -30.98 54.34
C THR A 16 25.68 -29.96 55.32
N LYS A 17 24.49 -29.39 55.02
CA LYS A 17 23.33 -29.02 55.88
C LYS A 17 22.59 -27.83 55.21
N LYS A 18 21.47 -27.99 54.48
CA LYS A 18 20.10 -28.46 54.80
C LYS A 18 19.30 -27.47 55.66
N VAL A 19 18.44 -26.67 54.99
CA VAL A 19 17.13 -26.22 55.50
C VAL A 19 16.13 -26.28 54.33
N THR A 20 15.20 -27.24 54.43
CA THR A 20 13.85 -27.31 53.80
C THR A 20 12.95 -26.25 54.47
N GLU A 21 11.90 -25.64 53.92
CA GLU A 21 10.87 -26.07 52.97
C GLU A 21 9.97 -24.85 52.56
N LYS A 22 9.42 -24.91 51.34
CA LYS A 22 8.17 -24.32 50.78
C LYS A 22 7.41 -23.17 51.48
N ALA A 23 7.21 -22.08 50.73
CA ALA A 23 5.96 -21.33 50.45
C ALA A 23 6.39 -19.92 49.99
N VAL A 24 6.13 -19.43 48.77
CA VAL A 24 4.91 -18.76 48.32
C VAL A 24 4.96 -18.62 46.80
N LYS A 25 3.90 -19.05 46.10
CA LYS A 25 3.65 -18.79 44.67
C LYS A 25 2.86 -17.47 44.54
N LYS A 26 3.38 -16.53 43.71
CA LYS A 26 2.73 -15.50 42.83
C LYS A 26 1.56 -14.65 43.39
N PRO A 27 1.51 -13.32 43.11
CA PRO A 27 1.40 -12.85 41.71
C PRO A 27 1.90 -11.42 41.43
N VAL A 28 2.98 -11.24 40.67
CA VAL A 28 3.29 -9.94 40.01
C VAL A 28 3.38 -10.07 38.48
N ALA A 29 3.39 -11.30 37.94
CA ALA A 29 3.53 -11.56 36.51
C ALA A 29 2.20 -11.65 35.71
N LYS A 30 1.07 -11.19 36.26
CA LYS A 30 -0.27 -11.27 35.62
C LYS A 30 -0.90 -9.93 35.23
N ALA A 31 -0.30 -8.80 35.61
CA ALA A 31 -0.86 -7.47 35.32
C ALA A 31 -0.39 -6.90 33.97
N THR A 32 0.80 -7.23 33.50
CA THR A 32 1.37 -6.69 32.24
C THR A 32 0.94 -7.43 30.97
N LYS A 33 0.46 -8.67 31.08
CA LYS A 33 -0.13 -9.38 29.92
C LYS A 33 -1.58 -8.95 29.63
N LYS A 34 -2.32 -8.47 30.64
CA LYS A 34 -3.75 -8.13 30.52
C LYS A 34 -4.02 -6.80 29.80
N VAL A 35 -3.01 -5.91 29.72
CA VAL A 35 -3.10 -4.63 28.98
C VAL A 35 -2.80 -4.84 27.49
N ALA A 36 -1.87 -5.75 27.17
CA ALA A 36 -1.57 -6.12 25.79
C ALA A 36 -2.71 -6.94 25.15
N GLU A 37 -3.31 -7.86 25.90
CA GLU A 37 -4.41 -8.70 25.41
C GLU A 37 -5.69 -7.87 25.13
N LYS A 38 -5.98 -6.87 25.97
CA LYS A 38 -7.08 -5.90 25.74
C LYS A 38 -6.85 -4.93 24.59
N ALA A 39 -5.62 -4.74 24.12
CA ALA A 39 -5.32 -3.92 22.94
C ALA A 39 -5.48 -4.72 21.63
N VAL A 40 -5.30 -6.05 21.68
CA VAL A 40 -5.48 -6.94 20.53
C VAL A 40 -6.97 -7.19 20.24
N GLU A 41 -7.83 -7.24 21.26
CA GLU A 41 -9.27 -7.49 21.09
C GLU A 41 -10.07 -6.32 20.49
N LYS A 42 -9.55 -5.09 20.52
CA LYS A 42 -10.26 -3.92 19.95
C LYS A 42 -10.24 -3.85 18.41
N ASN A 43 -9.51 -4.74 17.74
CA ASN A 43 -9.32 -4.71 16.28
C ASN A 43 -10.23 -5.66 15.47
N VAL A 44 -11.21 -6.32 16.10
CA VAL A 44 -11.97 -7.38 15.40
C VAL A 44 -13.08 -6.82 14.50
N ASN A 45 -13.58 -5.59 14.73
CA ASN A 45 -14.67 -5.03 13.90
C ASN A 45 -14.47 -3.58 13.40
N TYR A 46 -13.25 -3.23 12.97
CA TYR A 46 -13.03 -1.97 12.26
C TYR A 46 -13.53 -2.08 10.81
N VAL A 47 -14.44 -1.18 10.43
CA VAL A 47 -14.94 -1.00 9.05
C VAL A 47 -14.49 0.38 8.56
N PRO A 48 -13.69 0.46 7.48
CA PRO A 48 -13.24 1.74 6.92
C PRO A 48 -14.40 2.65 6.52
N ASN A 49 -14.22 3.97 6.67
CA ASN A 49 -15.27 4.96 6.38
C ASN A 49 -15.76 4.88 4.93
N TYR A 50 -14.83 4.83 3.97
CA TYR A 50 -15.16 4.70 2.55
C TYR A 50 -15.89 3.38 2.22
N LYS A 51 -15.70 2.33 3.01
CA LYS A 51 -16.45 1.08 2.86
C LYS A 51 -17.90 1.24 3.34
N LYS A 52 -18.15 1.99 4.42
CA LYS A 52 -19.50 2.33 4.88
C LYS A 52 -20.21 3.22 3.85
N LEU A 53 -19.54 4.29 3.41
CA LEU A 53 -20.03 5.20 2.38
C LEU A 53 -20.44 4.45 1.11
N TYR A 54 -19.63 3.48 0.68
CA TYR A 54 -19.95 2.64 -0.47
C TYR A 54 -21.28 1.89 -0.31
N LEU A 55 -21.49 1.24 0.83
CA LEU A 55 -22.67 0.41 1.08
C LEU A 55 -23.94 1.24 1.33
N GLU A 56 -23.82 2.33 2.09
CA GLU A 56 -24.96 3.10 2.57
C GLU A 56 -25.44 4.14 1.55
N THR A 57 -24.53 4.76 0.80
CA THR A 57 -24.86 5.91 -0.07
C THR A 57 -24.63 5.61 -1.55
N ILE A 58 -23.45 5.08 -1.88
CA ILE A 58 -23.04 4.95 -3.30
C ILE A 58 -23.82 3.84 -4.01
N VAL A 59 -24.01 2.68 -3.36
CA VAL A 59 -24.76 1.56 -3.95
C VAL A 59 -26.21 1.96 -4.30
N PRO A 60 -27.00 2.58 -3.40
CA PRO A 60 -28.33 3.08 -3.75
C PRO A 60 -28.32 4.11 -4.88
N ASN A 61 -27.37 5.06 -4.88
CA ASN A 61 -27.27 6.09 -5.91
C ASN A 61 -26.99 5.51 -7.30
N LEU A 62 -26.04 4.57 -7.39
CA LEU A 62 -25.70 3.90 -8.65
C LEU A 62 -26.83 3.00 -9.14
N MET A 63 -27.53 2.32 -8.24
CA MET A 63 -28.69 1.49 -8.59
C MET A 63 -29.83 2.33 -9.17
N LYS A 64 -30.14 3.48 -8.55
CA LYS A 64 -31.14 4.43 -9.09
C LYS A 64 -30.74 4.99 -10.44
N ARG A 65 -29.45 5.27 -10.63
CA ARG A 65 -28.94 5.90 -11.85
C ARG A 65 -28.93 4.97 -13.06
N PHE A 66 -28.50 3.72 -12.87
CA PHE A 66 -28.29 2.76 -13.95
C PHE A 66 -29.36 1.68 -14.04
N GLY A 67 -30.30 1.63 -13.08
CA GLY A 67 -31.39 0.67 -13.09
C GLY A 67 -30.93 -0.79 -13.02
N TYR A 68 -29.87 -1.09 -12.26
CA TYR A 68 -29.35 -2.46 -12.15
C TYR A 68 -30.39 -3.42 -11.57
N SER A 69 -30.48 -4.63 -12.13
CA SER A 69 -31.41 -5.66 -11.68
C SER A 69 -30.98 -6.32 -10.36
N SER A 70 -29.69 -6.27 -10.01
CA SER A 70 -29.13 -6.88 -8.80
C SER A 70 -28.11 -5.97 -8.12
N ILE A 71 -28.10 -6.00 -6.79
CA ILE A 71 -27.12 -5.29 -5.96
C ILE A 71 -25.68 -5.74 -6.30
N ALA A 72 -25.50 -7.02 -6.65
CA ALA A 72 -24.18 -7.56 -6.99
C ALA A 72 -23.62 -7.06 -8.33
N GLN A 73 -24.48 -6.49 -9.19
CA GLN A 73 -24.08 -5.91 -10.46
C GLN A 73 -23.44 -4.52 -10.29
N VAL A 74 -23.66 -3.86 -9.14
CA VAL A 74 -23.12 -2.54 -8.89
C VAL A 74 -21.59 -2.57 -8.94
N PRO A 75 -20.96 -1.66 -9.71
CA PRO A 75 -19.51 -1.59 -9.83
C PRO A 75 -18.83 -1.35 -8.47
N LYS A 76 -17.73 -2.08 -8.24
CA LYS A 76 -16.88 -1.92 -7.04
C LYS A 76 -15.42 -1.78 -7.42
N ILE A 77 -14.65 -1.18 -6.54
CA ILE A 77 -13.19 -1.13 -6.67
C ILE A 77 -12.61 -2.48 -6.22
N ILE A 78 -11.77 -3.08 -7.06
CA ILE A 78 -11.16 -4.40 -6.83
C ILE A 78 -9.81 -4.26 -6.13
N LYS A 79 -8.95 -3.38 -6.67
CA LYS A 79 -7.58 -3.19 -6.21
C LYS A 79 -7.04 -1.84 -6.64
N PHE A 80 -6.07 -1.34 -5.88
CA PHE A 80 -5.16 -0.29 -6.31
C PHE A 80 -3.79 -0.90 -6.59
N ASN A 81 -3.19 -0.56 -7.72
CA ASN A 81 -1.78 -0.83 -7.97
C ASN A 81 -1.01 0.48 -7.96
N LEU A 82 0.04 0.52 -7.16
CA LEU A 82 1.01 1.60 -7.11
C LEU A 82 2.27 1.09 -7.80
N ASN A 83 2.83 1.88 -8.70
CA ASN A 83 3.98 1.48 -9.49
C ASN A 83 4.99 2.61 -9.64
N TYR A 84 6.24 2.33 -9.29
CA TYR A 84 7.40 3.14 -9.63
C TYR A 84 8.17 2.50 -10.78
N GLY A 85 8.41 3.27 -11.84
CA GLY A 85 9.33 2.91 -12.91
C GLY A 85 10.67 3.61 -12.72
N PHE A 86 11.75 2.84 -12.69
CA PHE A 86 13.11 3.37 -12.65
C PHE A 86 13.82 3.07 -13.96
N GLY A 87 14.19 4.11 -14.71
CA GLY A 87 15.08 3.97 -15.86
C GLY A 87 16.52 3.62 -15.44
N ASP A 88 16.95 4.14 -14.29
CA ASP A 88 18.34 4.14 -13.83
C ASP A 88 18.59 3.25 -12.61
N ALA A 89 17.72 2.27 -12.34
CA ALA A 89 17.83 1.39 -11.16
C ALA A 89 19.18 0.65 -11.06
N LYS A 90 19.86 0.44 -12.19
CA LYS A 90 21.18 -0.21 -12.25
C LYS A 90 22.30 0.68 -11.72
N THR A 91 22.23 1.99 -11.95
CA THR A 91 23.29 2.93 -11.56
C THR A 91 23.10 3.46 -10.15
N ASN A 92 21.85 3.60 -9.69
CA ASN A 92 21.55 4.12 -8.36
C ASN A 92 20.78 3.12 -7.50
N SER A 93 21.51 2.19 -6.88
CA SER A 93 20.93 1.17 -5.99
C SER A 93 20.39 1.76 -4.68
N LYS A 94 21.05 2.78 -4.13
CA LYS A 94 20.60 3.44 -2.89
C LYS A 94 19.24 4.12 -3.10
N GLY A 95 19.11 4.86 -4.19
CA GLY A 95 17.85 5.51 -4.54
C GLY A 95 16.71 4.51 -4.70
N PHE A 96 16.97 3.34 -5.31
CA PHE A 96 15.99 2.28 -5.46
C PHE A 96 15.50 1.74 -4.10
N GLU A 97 16.39 1.54 -3.14
CA GLU A 97 16.04 1.11 -1.78
C GLU A 97 15.18 2.14 -1.06
N THR A 98 15.52 3.42 -1.15
CA THR A 98 14.72 4.51 -0.57
C THR A 98 13.30 4.52 -1.12
N ALA A 99 13.12 4.37 -2.44
CA ALA A 99 11.77 4.31 -3.04
C ALA A 99 10.97 3.08 -2.58
N LEU A 100 11.64 1.95 -2.36
CA LEU A 100 10.98 0.76 -1.85
C LEU A 100 10.48 0.98 -0.42
N GLN A 101 11.26 1.69 0.41
CA GLN A 101 10.85 2.10 1.75
C GLN A 101 9.69 3.09 1.72
N GLU A 102 9.73 4.10 0.85
CA GLU A 102 8.65 5.07 0.66
C GLU A 102 7.33 4.37 0.27
N LEU A 103 7.34 3.44 -0.69
CA LEU A 103 6.15 2.66 -1.05
C LEU A 103 5.61 1.86 0.13
N ASN A 104 6.49 1.28 0.96
CA ASN A 104 6.08 0.52 2.13
C ASN A 104 5.36 1.43 3.15
N LEU A 105 5.86 2.66 3.34
CA LEU A 105 5.26 3.64 4.23
C LEU A 105 3.89 4.11 3.71
N ILE A 106 3.79 4.46 2.43
CA ILE A 106 2.55 4.93 1.81
C ILE A 106 1.46 3.84 1.86
N SER A 107 1.80 2.63 1.43
CA SER A 107 0.84 1.53 1.26
C SER A 107 0.58 0.71 2.53
N GLY A 108 1.46 0.79 3.54
CA GLY A 108 1.44 -0.10 4.70
C GLY A 108 1.65 -1.57 4.33
N GLN A 109 2.21 -1.85 3.16
CA GLN A 109 2.44 -3.19 2.62
C GLN A 109 3.80 -3.26 1.95
N LYS A 110 4.48 -4.41 2.11
CA LYS A 110 5.78 -4.63 1.49
C LYS A 110 5.66 -4.63 -0.04
N ALA A 111 6.37 -3.72 -0.70
CA ALA A 111 6.46 -3.62 -2.15
C ALA A 111 7.32 -4.75 -2.73
N ILE A 112 7.00 -5.11 -3.97
CA ILE A 112 7.67 -6.17 -4.74
C ILE A 112 8.56 -5.50 -5.79
N VAL A 113 9.82 -5.92 -5.83
CA VAL A 113 10.78 -5.52 -6.86
C VAL A 113 10.45 -6.22 -8.17
N THR A 114 10.21 -5.44 -9.23
CA THR A 114 9.98 -5.96 -10.57
C THR A 114 11.31 -6.06 -11.33
N LYS A 115 11.59 -7.27 -11.82
CA LYS A 115 12.79 -7.58 -12.61
C LYS A 115 12.46 -7.60 -14.10
N SER A 116 13.44 -7.24 -14.92
CA SER A 116 13.33 -7.33 -16.38
C SER A 116 13.11 -8.77 -16.86
N LYS A 117 12.19 -8.95 -17.81
CA LYS A 117 11.91 -10.26 -18.43
C LYS A 117 12.78 -10.55 -19.65
N LYS A 118 13.17 -9.51 -20.39
CA LYS A 118 13.92 -9.57 -21.65
C LYS A 118 15.13 -8.63 -21.60
N ASP A 119 16.16 -8.99 -22.35
CA ASP A 119 17.31 -8.14 -22.62
C ASP A 119 16.95 -7.12 -23.72
N ILE A 120 17.22 -5.83 -23.47
CA ILE A 120 17.00 -4.77 -24.46
C ILE A 120 18.21 -3.85 -24.46
N SER A 121 18.96 -3.84 -25.56
CA SER A 121 20.22 -3.10 -25.68
C SER A 121 20.03 -1.58 -25.60
N ASN A 122 18.96 -1.03 -26.18
CA ASN A 122 18.70 0.42 -26.17
C ASN A 122 18.58 0.99 -24.75
N PHE A 123 17.95 0.25 -23.83
CA PHE A 123 17.83 0.64 -22.42
C PHE A 123 19.00 0.16 -21.56
N LYS A 124 19.99 -0.53 -22.16
CA LYS A 124 21.13 -1.16 -21.46
C LYS A 124 20.71 -2.14 -20.35
N ILE A 125 19.51 -2.72 -20.48
CA ILE A 125 18.93 -3.65 -19.51
C ILE A 125 19.29 -5.09 -19.90
N ARG A 126 19.66 -5.88 -18.88
CA ARG A 126 19.79 -7.34 -18.99
C ARG A 126 18.68 -8.04 -18.21
N LYS A 127 18.35 -9.29 -18.54
CA LYS A 127 17.34 -10.11 -17.88
C LYS A 127 17.68 -10.30 -16.40
N GLY A 128 16.69 -10.15 -15.52
CA GLY A 128 16.84 -10.29 -14.07
C GLY A 128 17.32 -9.04 -13.33
N VAL A 129 17.63 -7.95 -14.04
CA VAL A 129 17.96 -6.66 -13.44
C VAL A 129 16.69 -6.02 -12.85
N PRO A 130 16.72 -5.42 -11.65
CA PRO A 130 15.60 -4.67 -11.10
C PRO A 130 15.32 -3.42 -11.94
N VAL A 131 14.06 -3.18 -12.28
CA VAL A 131 13.62 -2.03 -13.11
C VAL A 131 12.56 -1.19 -12.38
N GLY A 132 11.83 -1.77 -11.45
CA GLY A 132 10.72 -1.09 -10.80
C GLY A 132 10.35 -1.67 -9.45
N CYS A 133 9.42 -1.00 -8.79
CA CYS A 133 8.78 -1.47 -7.58
C CYS A 133 7.27 -1.33 -7.74
N THR A 134 6.53 -2.35 -7.33
CA THR A 134 5.06 -2.30 -7.35
C THR A 134 4.47 -2.84 -6.06
N VAL A 135 3.32 -2.30 -5.67
CA VAL A 135 2.51 -2.82 -4.58
C VAL A 135 1.05 -2.84 -5.00
N THR A 136 0.37 -3.93 -4.67
CA THR A 136 -1.07 -4.08 -4.90
C THR A 136 -1.79 -4.12 -3.57
N ILE A 137 -2.69 -3.16 -3.36
CA ILE A 137 -3.50 -3.03 -2.14
C ILE A 137 -4.92 -3.52 -2.44
N ARG A 138 -5.47 -4.33 -1.52
CA ARG A 138 -6.83 -4.90 -1.59
C ARG A 138 -7.52 -4.85 -0.22
N GLY A 139 -8.83 -5.06 -0.21
CA GLY A 139 -9.60 -5.22 1.04
C GLY A 139 -9.73 -3.91 1.82
N LYS A 140 -9.56 -3.96 3.16
CA LYS A 140 -9.77 -2.78 4.04
C LYS A 140 -8.73 -1.67 3.78
N ARG A 141 -7.45 -2.05 3.68
CA ARG A 141 -6.32 -1.13 3.40
C ARG A 141 -6.50 -0.33 2.12
N MET A 142 -7.22 -0.89 1.14
CA MET A 142 -7.51 -0.21 -0.12
C MET A 142 -8.40 1.01 0.09
N TYR A 143 -9.45 0.87 0.90
CA TYR A 143 -10.36 1.97 1.22
C TYR A 143 -9.67 3.04 2.07
N GLU A 144 -8.84 2.64 3.02
CA GLU A 144 -8.03 3.57 3.84
C GLU A 144 -6.99 4.33 2.99
N PHE A 145 -6.34 3.63 2.05
CA PHE A 145 -5.43 4.29 1.10
C PHE A 145 -6.19 5.28 0.20
N PHE A 146 -7.38 4.91 -0.29
CA PHE A 146 -8.17 5.77 -1.14
C PHE A 146 -8.70 7.02 -0.41
N GLU A 147 -9.09 6.88 0.85
CA GLU A 147 -9.46 8.01 1.72
C GLU A 147 -8.28 8.98 1.91
N ARG A 148 -7.09 8.48 2.26
CA ARG A 148 -5.87 9.29 2.36
C ARG A 148 -5.51 9.97 1.04
N LEU A 149 -5.62 9.24 -0.07
CA LEU A 149 -5.33 9.75 -1.39
C LEU A 149 -6.26 10.92 -1.76
N ASN A 150 -7.56 10.74 -1.56
CA ASN A 150 -8.57 11.70 -1.98
C ASN A 150 -8.58 12.95 -1.10
N SER A 151 -8.57 12.78 0.22
CA SER A 151 -8.74 13.88 1.17
C SER A 151 -7.43 14.63 1.49
N ILE A 152 -6.27 13.97 1.38
CA ILE A 152 -4.98 14.56 1.80
C ILE A 152 -4.03 14.74 0.62
N ALA A 153 -3.77 13.68 -0.15
CA ALA A 153 -2.70 13.70 -1.14
C ALA A 153 -3.04 14.52 -2.40
N LEU A 154 -4.25 14.37 -2.96
CA LEU A 154 -4.64 15.09 -4.18
C LEU A 154 -4.68 16.62 -3.99
N PRO A 155 -5.29 17.16 -2.92
CA PRO A 155 -5.27 18.61 -2.67
C PRO A 155 -3.86 19.18 -2.44
N ARG A 156 -2.92 18.37 -1.93
CA ARG A 156 -1.52 18.77 -1.70
C ARG A 156 -0.67 18.73 -2.97
N THR A 157 -1.20 18.24 -4.08
CA THR A 157 -0.46 18.16 -5.35
C THR A 157 -0.28 19.56 -5.93
N ARG A 158 0.95 19.89 -6.35
CA ARG A 158 1.24 21.16 -7.03
C ARG A 158 0.49 21.24 -8.36
N ASP A 159 -0.17 22.37 -8.61
CA ASP A 159 -0.98 22.64 -9.82
C ASP A 159 -2.14 21.65 -10.03
N PHE A 160 -2.89 21.35 -8.96
CA PHE A 160 -4.02 20.42 -9.04
C PHE A 160 -5.27 21.04 -9.68
N ASN A 161 -5.47 20.80 -10.98
CA ASN A 161 -6.64 21.23 -11.75
C ASN A 161 -7.73 20.15 -11.91
N GLY A 162 -7.69 19.11 -11.07
CA GLY A 162 -8.55 17.94 -11.21
C GLY A 162 -8.06 16.91 -12.23
N LEU A 163 -8.45 15.67 -11.99
CA LEU A 163 -8.03 14.49 -12.73
C LEU A 163 -8.79 14.36 -14.07
N SER A 164 -8.13 13.93 -15.14
CA SER A 164 -8.73 13.91 -16.48
C SER A 164 -9.72 12.76 -16.66
N PHE A 165 -10.86 13.00 -17.32
CA PHE A 165 -11.72 11.92 -17.83
C PHE A 165 -11.02 11.05 -18.90
N LYS A 166 -10.00 11.55 -19.60
CA LYS A 166 -9.31 10.78 -20.66
C LYS A 166 -8.47 9.60 -20.13
N SER A 167 -8.28 9.52 -18.82
CA SER A 167 -7.47 8.51 -18.14
C SER A 167 -8.17 7.15 -17.94
N PHE A 168 -9.43 7.01 -18.37
CA PHE A 168 -10.12 5.73 -18.39
C PHE A 168 -9.70 4.87 -19.59
N ASP A 169 -9.73 3.55 -19.42
CA ASP A 169 -9.24 2.57 -20.39
C ASP A 169 -10.34 1.92 -21.25
N LYS A 170 -11.54 2.53 -21.35
CA LYS A 170 -12.75 2.00 -22.01
C LYS A 170 -13.37 0.78 -21.33
N ARG A 171 -12.71 0.21 -20.32
CA ARG A 171 -13.15 -0.97 -19.57
C ARG A 171 -13.34 -0.64 -18.09
N GLY A 172 -13.51 0.65 -17.76
CA GLY A 172 -13.79 1.09 -16.41
C GLY A 172 -12.60 1.09 -15.44
N ASN A 173 -11.37 0.83 -15.90
CA ASN A 173 -10.18 1.07 -15.07
C ASN A 173 -9.67 2.49 -15.28
N TYR A 174 -9.11 3.05 -14.22
CA TYR A 174 -8.64 4.42 -14.21
C TYR A 174 -7.15 4.47 -13.87
N ASN A 175 -6.36 5.17 -14.71
CA ASN A 175 -4.92 5.28 -14.52
C ASN A 175 -4.48 6.74 -14.53
N PHE A 176 -3.70 7.14 -13.54
CA PHE A 176 -3.11 8.47 -13.51
C PHE A 176 -1.73 8.45 -12.86
N GLY A 177 -0.91 9.43 -13.24
CA GLY A 177 0.41 9.65 -12.68
C GLY A 177 0.38 10.80 -11.67
N ILE A 178 1.05 10.59 -10.54
CA ILE A 178 1.44 11.64 -9.61
C ILE A 178 2.89 11.99 -9.92
N LYS A 179 3.18 13.28 -10.12
CA LYS A 179 4.52 13.73 -10.51
C LYS A 179 5.53 13.70 -9.36
N GLU A 180 5.06 13.93 -8.14
CA GLU A 180 5.92 14.13 -6.97
C GLU A 180 5.39 13.25 -5.82
N GLN A 181 6.23 12.41 -5.23
CA GLN A 181 5.84 11.52 -4.14
C GLN A 181 5.54 12.28 -2.84
N ILE A 182 6.04 13.50 -2.71
CA ILE A 182 5.91 14.37 -1.52
C ILE A 182 4.48 14.76 -1.16
N VAL A 183 3.50 14.41 -1.99
CA VAL A 183 2.08 14.62 -1.72
C VAL A 183 1.58 13.76 -0.55
N PHE A 184 2.27 12.67 -0.25
CA PHE A 184 1.96 11.81 0.88
C PHE A 184 2.62 12.34 2.16
N THR A 185 1.81 12.55 3.20
CA THR A 185 2.25 13.05 4.51
C THR A 185 3.17 12.10 5.27
N GLU A 186 3.17 10.83 4.88
CA GLU A 186 3.98 9.76 5.45
C GLU A 186 5.45 9.83 5.02
N ILE A 187 5.75 10.59 3.97
CA ILE A 187 7.11 10.77 3.48
C ILE A 187 7.75 11.95 4.19
N ASP A 188 8.95 11.72 4.71
CA ASP A 188 9.80 12.74 5.32
C ASP A 188 10.57 13.48 4.22
N TYR A 189 10.32 14.79 4.09
CA TYR A 189 10.91 15.64 3.06
C TYR A 189 12.44 15.67 3.12
N ASP A 190 13.01 15.62 4.32
CA ASP A 190 14.45 15.79 4.53
C ASP A 190 15.25 14.54 4.10
N LYS A 191 14.58 13.39 3.98
CA LYS A 191 15.20 12.12 3.60
C LYS A 191 15.12 11.82 2.11
N ILE A 192 14.52 12.71 1.32
CA ILE A 192 14.32 12.49 -0.11
C ILE A 192 15.58 12.91 -0.88
N ASP A 193 16.23 11.95 -1.53
CA ASP A 193 17.36 12.24 -2.41
C ASP A 193 16.94 12.95 -3.70
N ALA A 194 15.78 12.56 -4.27
CA ALA A 194 15.26 13.08 -5.53
C ALA A 194 13.74 12.96 -5.64
N ILE A 195 13.11 13.92 -6.32
CA ILE A 195 11.68 13.90 -6.62
C ILE A 195 11.41 12.83 -7.69
N ARG A 196 10.40 12.00 -7.44
CA ARG A 196 10.01 10.84 -8.25
C ARG A 196 8.50 10.82 -8.44
N GLY A 197 8.10 10.51 -9.66
CA GLY A 197 6.68 10.30 -9.99
C GLY A 197 6.27 8.84 -9.78
N MET A 198 5.01 8.64 -9.40
CA MET A 198 4.39 7.34 -9.23
C MET A 198 3.16 7.21 -10.13
N ASN A 199 2.91 6.01 -10.66
CA ASN A 199 1.66 5.71 -11.35
C ASN A 199 0.71 4.95 -10.43
N ILE A 200 -0.55 5.38 -10.40
CA ILE A 200 -1.63 4.75 -9.66
C ILE A 200 -2.67 4.22 -10.63
N SER A 201 -2.94 2.93 -10.53
CA SER A 201 -3.97 2.24 -11.29
C SER A 201 -5.10 1.78 -10.39
N ILE A 202 -6.31 2.25 -10.66
CA ILE A 202 -7.54 1.84 -9.99
C ILE A 202 -8.23 0.81 -10.88
N ALA A 203 -8.33 -0.43 -10.40
CA ALA A 203 -9.07 -1.47 -11.09
C ALA A 203 -10.48 -1.58 -10.50
N THR A 204 -11.50 -1.50 -11.35
CA THR A 204 -12.90 -1.63 -10.97
C THR A 204 -13.56 -2.82 -11.66
N THR A 205 -14.78 -3.17 -11.25
CA THR A 205 -15.60 -4.18 -11.93
C THR A 205 -16.52 -3.57 -13.00
N ALA A 206 -16.49 -2.25 -13.20
CA ALA A 206 -17.34 -1.59 -14.20
C ALA A 206 -17.02 -2.12 -15.60
N LYS A 207 -18.04 -2.19 -16.47
CA LYS A 207 -17.84 -2.60 -17.87
C LYS A 207 -17.60 -1.41 -18.78
N THR A 208 -18.13 -0.25 -18.41
CA THR A 208 -18.06 0.99 -19.18
C THR A 208 -17.38 2.08 -18.37
N ASP A 209 -16.79 3.05 -19.08
CA ASP A 209 -16.14 4.20 -18.43
C ASP A 209 -17.14 5.10 -17.71
N ASP A 210 -18.39 5.13 -18.17
CA ASP A 210 -19.43 5.93 -17.54
C ASP A 210 -19.78 5.40 -16.16
N GLU A 211 -19.95 4.08 -16.03
CA GLU A 211 -20.15 3.42 -14.74
C GLU A 211 -18.99 3.70 -13.77
N ALA A 212 -17.74 3.58 -14.25
CA ALA A 212 -16.56 3.81 -13.44
C ALA A 212 -16.40 5.29 -13.04
N TYR A 213 -16.72 6.21 -13.95
CA TYR A 213 -16.71 7.64 -13.69
C TYR A 213 -17.69 8.02 -12.60
N TRP A 214 -18.93 7.55 -12.69
CA TRP A 214 -19.94 7.83 -11.68
C TRP A 214 -19.58 7.19 -10.34
N LEU A 215 -19.06 5.95 -10.34
CA LEU A 215 -18.54 5.33 -9.12
C LEU A 215 -17.50 6.23 -8.44
N LEU A 216 -16.45 6.66 -9.16
CA LEU A 216 -15.40 7.50 -8.60
C LEU A 216 -15.90 8.89 -8.19
N LYS A 217 -16.83 9.46 -8.94
CA LYS A 217 -17.44 10.77 -8.62
C LYS A 217 -18.27 10.72 -7.34
N GLU A 218 -19.05 9.66 -7.11
CA GLU A 218 -19.80 9.45 -5.87
C GLU A 218 -18.89 9.26 -4.64
N PHE A 219 -17.67 8.74 -4.85
CA PHE A 219 -16.64 8.72 -3.81
C PHE A 219 -16.01 10.11 -3.53
N GLY A 220 -16.46 11.16 -4.22
CA GLY A 220 -15.90 12.51 -4.09
C GLY A 220 -14.53 12.66 -4.74
N PHE A 221 -14.20 11.81 -5.72
CA PHE A 221 -12.92 11.89 -6.40
C PHE A 221 -12.90 13.11 -7.33
N PRO A 222 -11.87 13.99 -7.25
CA PRO A 222 -11.81 15.26 -7.99
C PRO A 222 -11.52 15.03 -9.48
N LEU A 223 -12.53 14.58 -10.22
CA LEU A 223 -12.51 14.38 -11.65
C LEU A 223 -12.98 15.66 -12.35
N ARG A 224 -12.27 16.06 -13.40
CA ARG A 224 -12.75 17.05 -14.35
C ARG A 224 -14.03 16.55 -15.01
N GLU A 225 -14.88 17.49 -15.39
CA GLU A 225 -16.13 17.17 -16.06
C GLU A 225 -15.86 16.38 -17.35
N LYS A 226 -16.76 15.42 -17.62
CA LYS A 226 -16.71 14.63 -18.85
C LYS A 226 -16.80 15.62 -20.01
N PRO A 227 -15.83 15.67 -20.93
CA PRO A 227 -15.98 16.47 -22.12
C PRO A 227 -17.18 15.93 -22.88
N ILE A 228 -18.27 16.71 -22.91
CA ILE A 228 -19.40 16.44 -23.79
C ILE A 228 -18.80 16.57 -25.18
N LYS A 229 -18.64 15.43 -25.88
CA LYS A 229 -18.45 15.50 -27.32
C LYS A 229 -19.73 16.13 -27.83
N LYS A 230 -19.70 17.44 -28.14
CA LYS A 230 -20.62 18.00 -29.11
C LYS A 230 -20.48 17.08 -30.32
N VAL A 231 -21.54 16.36 -30.62
CA VAL A 231 -21.64 15.62 -31.86
C VAL A 231 -21.46 16.69 -32.92
N GLU A 232 -20.33 16.69 -33.61
CA GLU A 232 -20.19 17.34 -34.91
C GLU A 232 -21.07 16.56 -35.87
N GLU A 233 -22.37 16.75 -35.72
CA GLU A 233 -23.29 16.95 -36.83
C GLU A 233 -23.16 18.42 -37.20
N ALA A 234 -22.07 18.74 -37.89
CA ALA A 234 -22.06 19.77 -38.92
C ALA A 234 -21.81 18.95 -40.20
N GLU A 235 -22.87 18.48 -40.83
CA GLU A 235 -23.29 18.97 -42.15
C GLU A 235 -22.10 19.01 -43.11
N ALA A 236 -21.97 18.07 -44.05
CA ALA A 236 -22.73 18.18 -45.31
C ALA A 236 -22.73 19.62 -45.84
N ALA A 237 -21.56 20.09 -46.28
CA ALA A 237 -21.39 21.21 -47.22
C ALA A 237 -20.06 21.05 -47.95
#